data_AF-A0A0R3TIW4-F1
#
_entry.id   AF-A0A0R3TIW4-F1
#
_cell.length_a   1.000
_cell.length_b   1.000
_cell.length_c   1.000
_cell.angle_alpha   90.00
_cell.angle_beta   90.00
_cell.angle_gamma   90.00
#
_symmetry.space_group_name_H-M   'P 1'
#
loop_
_entity.id
_entity.type
_entity.pdbx_description
1 polymer ?
#
loop_
_entity_poly.entity_id
_entity_poly.type
_entity_poly.pdbx_seq_one_letter_code
_entity_poly.pdbx_strand_id
1 'polypeptide(L)'
;MGVRGLFSYIRKEQGNFRPIQLRNSFIILDGYNIISKLYLHPSLYTQYNGEYFAFDIIVEEFLLNLKKCNLEPIFIFDGLHEFSKLDTVLKRNTDRIITLSHLQENSTRGPPRDGTSADFRVSIDPTLINKTFFRTLERLGARYVVVDFEADQLAAAMAMHLGVPLISNDSDYFILGPYWANKGCELIYVPTESCDFFTTHESNEGFYISAEQYTATESITFRNLSPIQIPLFAVLNGNDYVPPYYFHAYLPGGTQQQPYATSNNAARTASRFRRLIEWLSGFGNDIVGPVDRILSKFPKSERSKAFNFICAGLASYHVPFEDLPPYMTFIFGDDVPPSKLAQSSPILINLSDKSYGVKALHVLAVGEPSPRYLSVWPPRLLRAFRNGHVPTSSCDALFAFGIVLRGVVEDYQSREPFNLCSLPLRRILVGLLVDTYPSNTFRLPGIFKNNGNLSYKEYRREGCTVMIHKIVNFDQISL
;
A
#
# COMPACT_ATOMS: atom_id res chain seq x y z
N MET A 1 -4.48 -1.59 4.20
CA MET A 1 -4.16 -0.32 4.88
C MET A 1 -5.44 0.50 4.88
N GLY A 2 -5.39 1.83 4.92
CA GLY A 2 -6.58 2.65 4.70
C GLY A 2 -7.56 2.76 5.88
N VAL A 3 -8.86 2.78 5.57
CA VAL A 3 -9.91 3.04 6.56
C VAL A 3 -10.13 1.84 7.48
N ARG A 4 -9.77 1.98 8.76
CA ARG A 4 -9.85 0.90 9.75
C ARG A 4 -11.27 0.30 9.85
N GLY A 5 -11.36 -1.01 9.55
CA GLY A 5 -12.59 -1.78 9.63
C GLY A 5 -13.52 -1.67 8.41
N LEU A 6 -13.13 -0.92 7.38
CA LEU A 6 -13.91 -0.76 6.15
C LEU A 6 -14.02 -2.08 5.38
N PHE A 7 -12.90 -2.78 5.17
CA PHE A 7 -12.88 -4.06 4.45
C PHE A 7 -13.88 -5.06 5.06
N SER A 8 -13.78 -5.30 6.37
CA SER A 8 -14.70 -6.21 7.07
C SER A 8 -16.15 -5.72 7.10
N TYR A 9 -16.39 -4.41 6.97
CA TYR A 9 -17.75 -3.87 6.89
C TYR A 9 -18.37 -4.11 5.50
N ILE A 10 -17.63 -3.84 4.43
CA ILE A 10 -18.08 -4.04 3.05
C ILE A 10 -18.24 -5.54 2.75
N ARG A 11 -17.28 -6.39 3.14
CA ARG A 11 -17.34 -7.86 2.93
C ARG A 11 -18.52 -8.56 3.62
N LYS A 12 -19.08 -7.98 4.69
CA LYS A 12 -20.23 -8.56 5.38
C LYS A 12 -21.55 -8.48 4.60
N GLU A 13 -21.65 -7.52 3.68
CA GLU A 13 -22.85 -7.29 2.89
C GLU A 13 -22.67 -7.88 1.49
N GLN A 14 -23.25 -9.07 1.26
CA GLN A 14 -23.03 -9.85 0.03
C GLN A 14 -23.42 -9.07 -1.23
N GLY A 15 -24.43 -8.20 -1.16
CA GLY A 15 -24.86 -7.41 -2.31
C GLY A 15 -23.89 -6.31 -2.74
N ASN A 16 -22.76 -6.12 -2.04
CA ASN A 16 -21.67 -5.27 -2.51
C ASN A 16 -20.81 -5.93 -3.59
N PHE A 17 -20.87 -7.26 -3.73
CA PHE A 17 -20.00 -8.02 -4.61
C PHE A 17 -20.79 -8.75 -5.68
N ARG A 18 -20.16 -8.99 -6.83
CA ARG A 18 -20.70 -9.81 -7.90
C ARG A 18 -19.68 -10.85 -8.35
N PRO A 19 -20.12 -12.07 -8.72
CA PRO A 19 -19.22 -13.04 -9.31
C PRO A 19 -18.56 -12.51 -10.59
N ILE A 20 -17.28 -12.79 -10.77
CA ILE A 20 -16.52 -12.55 -12.00
C ILE A 20 -15.73 -13.82 -12.37
N GLN A 21 -15.63 -14.09 -13.66
CA GLN A 21 -14.74 -15.11 -14.20
C GLN A 21 -13.51 -14.42 -14.80
N LEU A 22 -12.37 -14.55 -14.13
CA LEU A 22 -11.11 -13.99 -14.61
C LEU A 22 -10.55 -14.88 -15.70
N ARG A 23 -10.52 -14.37 -16.94
CA ARG A 23 -9.91 -15.00 -18.13
C ARG A 23 -9.70 -13.99 -19.26
N ASN A 24 -8.83 -14.32 -20.21
CA ASN A 24 -8.67 -13.58 -21.47
C ASN A 24 -8.45 -12.06 -21.31
N SER A 25 -7.68 -11.63 -20.31
CA SER A 25 -7.47 -10.21 -20.01
C SER A 25 -6.13 -9.96 -19.35
N PHE A 26 -5.69 -8.70 -19.35
CA PHE A 26 -4.74 -8.25 -18.33
C PHE A 26 -5.41 -8.27 -16.95
N ILE A 27 -4.60 -8.36 -15.90
CA ILE A 27 -5.00 -8.11 -14.51
C ILE A 27 -3.91 -7.30 -13.82
N ILE A 28 -4.30 -6.33 -13.00
CA ILE A 28 -3.38 -5.59 -12.15
C ILE A 28 -3.30 -6.29 -10.79
N LEU A 29 -2.09 -6.53 -10.32
CA LEU A 29 -1.83 -7.20 -9.05
C LEU A 29 -1.03 -6.28 -8.13
N ASP A 30 -1.53 -6.03 -6.93
CA ASP A 30 -0.73 -5.45 -5.85
C ASP A 30 0.34 -6.47 -5.44
N GLY A 31 1.59 -6.14 -5.76
CA GLY A 31 2.70 -7.10 -5.72
C GLY A 31 3.01 -7.62 -4.32
N TYR A 32 3.12 -6.74 -3.32
CA TYR A 32 3.42 -7.18 -1.95
C TYR A 32 2.24 -7.89 -1.30
N ASN A 33 1.01 -7.50 -1.64
CA ASN A 33 -0.19 -8.23 -1.21
C ASN A 33 -0.20 -9.68 -1.72
N ILE A 34 0.09 -9.88 -3.02
CA ILE A 34 0.16 -11.21 -3.62
C ILE A 34 1.32 -12.02 -3.06
N ILE A 35 2.51 -11.44 -2.88
CA ILE A 35 3.65 -12.14 -2.26
C ILE A 35 3.27 -12.69 -0.89
N SER A 36 2.69 -11.86 -0.01
CA SER A 36 2.31 -12.31 1.33
C SER A 36 1.23 -13.38 1.28
N LYS A 37 0.22 -13.23 0.41
CA LYS A 37 -0.83 -14.26 0.20
C LYS A 37 -0.24 -15.61 -0.22
N LEU A 38 0.65 -15.62 -1.21
CA LEU A 38 1.26 -16.84 -1.73
C LEU A 38 2.26 -17.45 -0.73
N TYR A 39 2.99 -16.63 0.03
CA TYR A 39 3.97 -17.14 0.99
C TYR A 39 3.30 -17.77 2.22
N LEU A 40 2.13 -17.28 2.61
CA LEU A 40 1.33 -17.88 3.69
C LEU A 40 0.58 -19.16 3.24
N HIS A 41 1.00 -19.77 2.14
CA HIS A 41 0.47 -21.05 1.70
C HIS A 41 0.72 -22.15 2.75
N PRO A 42 -0.26 -23.04 3.03
CA PRO A 42 -0.13 -24.04 4.08
C PRO A 42 1.07 -25.00 3.94
N SER A 43 1.59 -25.21 2.74
CA SER A 43 2.76 -26.09 2.53
C SER A 43 4.10 -25.44 2.90
N LEU A 44 4.17 -24.12 3.11
CA LEU A 44 5.42 -23.43 3.39
C LEU A 44 5.69 -23.30 4.89
N TYR A 45 6.92 -23.60 5.29
CA TYR A 45 7.41 -23.35 6.65
C TYR A 45 7.97 -21.93 6.76
N THR A 46 7.60 -21.24 7.84
CA THR A 46 7.95 -19.83 8.10
C THR A 46 9.05 -19.71 9.16
N GLN A 47 9.21 -20.74 9.99
CA GLN A 47 10.00 -20.77 11.21
C GLN A 47 11.52 -20.89 11.00
N TYR A 48 12.00 -21.04 9.76
CA TYR A 48 13.42 -21.22 9.44
C TYR A 48 13.97 -20.15 8.50
N ASN A 49 13.47 -18.92 8.61
CA ASN A 49 13.70 -17.86 7.61
C ASN A 49 13.27 -18.25 6.19
N GLY A 50 12.38 -19.23 6.07
CA GLY A 50 11.62 -19.50 4.86
C GLY A 50 12.19 -20.53 3.89
N GLU A 51 11.29 -21.08 3.08
CA GLU A 51 11.53 -22.14 2.09
C GLU A 51 11.52 -21.54 0.67
N TYR A 52 12.63 -20.89 0.28
CA TYR A 52 12.67 -20.10 -0.94
C TYR A 52 12.50 -20.92 -2.23
N PHE A 53 13.00 -22.15 -2.26
CA PHE A 53 12.82 -23.03 -3.43
C PHE A 53 11.37 -23.51 -3.55
N ALA A 54 10.76 -23.93 -2.44
CA ALA A 54 9.34 -24.30 -2.44
C ALA A 54 8.44 -23.11 -2.79
N PHE A 55 8.81 -21.90 -2.34
CA PHE A 55 8.09 -20.68 -2.71
C PHE A 55 8.21 -20.37 -4.22
N ASP A 56 9.39 -20.54 -4.84
CA ASP A 56 9.56 -20.40 -6.29
C ASP A 56 8.61 -21.33 -7.07
N ILE A 57 8.46 -22.59 -6.62
CA ILE A 57 7.51 -23.55 -7.22
C ILE A 57 6.06 -23.07 -7.09
N ILE A 58 5.67 -22.55 -5.92
CA ILE A 58 4.30 -22.04 -5.69
C ILE A 58 4.02 -20.83 -6.59
N VAL A 59 4.98 -19.93 -6.75
CA VAL A 59 4.86 -18.75 -7.62
C VAL A 59 4.77 -19.16 -9.09
N GLU A 60 5.55 -20.17 -9.50
CA GLU A 60 5.48 -20.74 -10.84
C GLU A 60 4.11 -21.39 -11.11
N GLU A 61 3.60 -22.21 -10.20
CA GLU A 61 2.26 -22.81 -10.30
C GLU A 61 1.17 -21.74 -10.41
N PHE A 62 1.24 -20.70 -9.56
CA PHE A 62 0.37 -19.54 -9.61
C PHE A 62 0.36 -18.88 -10.99
N LEU A 63 1.54 -18.57 -11.56
CA LEU A 63 1.66 -17.94 -12.88
C LEU A 63 1.20 -18.86 -14.01
N LEU A 64 1.44 -20.17 -13.91
CA LEU A 64 0.96 -21.16 -14.88
C LEU A 64 -0.57 -21.25 -14.89
N ASN A 65 -1.21 -21.17 -13.72
CA ASN A 65 -2.67 -21.14 -13.62
C ASN A 65 -3.26 -19.86 -14.22
N LEU A 66 -2.63 -18.69 -14.00
CA LEU A 66 -3.02 -17.46 -14.70
C LEU A 66 -2.91 -17.63 -16.22
N LYS A 67 -1.79 -18.15 -16.70
CA LYS A 67 -1.56 -18.40 -18.14
C LYS A 67 -2.56 -19.39 -18.73
N LYS A 68 -2.95 -20.43 -17.98
CA LYS A 68 -3.97 -21.40 -18.38
C LYS A 68 -5.32 -20.75 -18.64
N CYS A 69 -5.66 -19.72 -17.87
CA CYS A 69 -6.86 -18.89 -18.04
C CYS A 69 -6.67 -17.75 -19.05
N ASN A 70 -5.53 -17.72 -19.78
CA ASN A 70 -5.14 -16.64 -20.68
C ASN A 70 -5.17 -15.26 -19.99
N LEU A 71 -4.70 -15.21 -18.75
CA LEU A 71 -4.53 -13.98 -17.98
C LEU A 71 -3.08 -13.50 -18.10
N GLU A 72 -2.92 -12.20 -18.37
CA GLU A 72 -1.61 -11.54 -18.42
C GLU A 72 -1.43 -10.65 -17.19
N PRO A 73 -0.72 -11.11 -16.14
CA PRO A 73 -0.55 -10.33 -14.93
C PRO A 73 0.42 -9.16 -15.13
N ILE A 74 0.09 -8.05 -14.48
CA ILE A 74 0.96 -6.89 -14.32
C ILE A 74 1.06 -6.59 -12.82
N PHE A 75 2.23 -6.84 -12.24
CA PHE A 75 2.45 -6.60 -10.81
C PHE A 75 2.98 -5.19 -10.57
N ILE A 76 2.33 -4.47 -9.65
CA ILE A 76 2.75 -3.13 -9.23
C ILE A 76 3.26 -3.21 -7.79
N PHE A 77 4.47 -2.74 -7.55
CA PHE A 77 5.14 -2.82 -6.25
C PHE A 77 5.44 -1.42 -5.69
N ASP A 78 5.28 -1.26 -4.38
CA ASP A 78 5.70 -0.04 -3.67
C ASP A 78 7.23 0.15 -3.79
N GLY A 79 7.61 1.41 -3.95
CA GLY A 79 8.97 1.91 -3.96
C GLY A 79 9.35 2.58 -2.63
N LEU A 80 9.58 3.88 -2.69
CA LEU A 80 10.00 4.71 -1.56
C LEU A 80 8.88 4.91 -0.55
N HIS A 81 9.21 4.90 0.74
CA HIS A 81 8.25 5.28 1.77
C HIS A 81 8.20 6.80 1.94
N GLU A 82 6.99 7.31 2.17
CA GLU A 82 6.83 8.67 2.68
C GLU A 82 7.25 8.79 4.15
N PHE A 83 7.75 9.96 4.55
CA PHE A 83 8.14 10.22 5.96
C PHE A 83 7.02 9.93 6.95
N SER A 84 5.77 10.20 6.55
CA SER A 84 4.55 10.00 7.34
C SER A 84 4.36 8.54 7.77
N LYS A 85 4.93 7.56 7.03
CA LYS A 85 4.73 6.13 7.30
C LYS A 85 5.65 5.55 8.38
N LEU A 86 6.59 6.32 8.94
CA LEU A 86 7.55 5.81 9.94
C LEU A 86 6.86 5.06 11.09
N ASP A 87 5.85 5.67 11.71
CA ASP A 87 5.17 5.09 12.87
C ASP A 87 4.48 3.76 12.52
N THR A 88 3.87 3.68 11.33
CA THR A 88 3.25 2.46 10.81
C THR A 88 4.29 1.36 10.57
N VAL A 89 5.42 1.71 9.96
CA VAL A 89 6.52 0.77 9.69
C VAL A 89 7.14 0.27 11.00
N LEU A 90 7.39 1.17 11.97
CA LEU A 90 7.93 0.80 13.28
C LEU A 90 6.98 -0.08 14.07
N LYS A 91 5.68 0.24 14.06
CA LYS A 91 4.66 -0.57 14.75
C LYS A 91 4.62 -1.98 14.17
N ARG A 92 4.49 -2.11 12.84
CA ARG A 92 4.50 -3.42 12.16
C ARG A 92 5.76 -4.22 12.48
N ASN A 93 6.91 -3.56 12.52
CA ASN A 93 8.16 -4.25 12.82
C ASN A 93 8.29 -4.65 14.30
N THR A 94 7.75 -3.84 15.21
CA THR A 94 7.68 -4.16 16.64
C THR A 94 6.77 -5.38 16.87
N ASP A 95 5.57 -5.38 16.29
CA ASP A 95 4.63 -6.52 16.34
C ASP A 95 5.28 -7.80 15.79
N ARG A 96 6.07 -7.66 14.72
CA ARG A 96 6.84 -8.75 14.12
C ARG A 96 7.93 -9.28 15.06
N ILE A 97 8.69 -8.40 15.70
CA ILE A 97 9.74 -8.81 16.66
C ILE A 97 9.13 -9.53 17.87
N ILE A 98 8.00 -9.06 18.38
CA ILE A 98 7.24 -9.74 19.46
C ILE A 98 6.77 -11.12 19.01
N THR A 99 6.28 -11.25 17.77
CA THR A 99 5.89 -12.55 17.21
C THR A 99 7.08 -13.52 17.16
N LEU A 100 8.25 -13.02 16.75
CA LEU A 100 9.49 -13.80 16.66
C LEU A 100 10.03 -14.17 18.06
N SER A 101 9.91 -13.30 19.06
CA SER A 101 10.31 -13.62 20.42
C SER A 101 9.43 -14.72 21.02
N HIS A 102 8.12 -14.66 20.81
CA HIS A 102 7.21 -15.74 21.25
C HIS A 102 7.52 -17.07 20.55
N LEU A 103 7.86 -17.04 19.25
CA LEU A 103 8.32 -18.23 18.54
C LEU A 103 9.55 -18.84 19.22
N GLN A 104 10.56 -18.03 19.53
CA GLN A 104 11.78 -18.50 20.20
C GLN A 104 11.49 -19.05 21.61
N GLU A 105 10.66 -18.38 22.41
CA GLU A 105 10.26 -18.86 23.74
C GLU A 105 9.53 -20.21 23.67
N ASN A 106 8.60 -20.36 22.73
CA ASN A 106 7.87 -21.62 22.51
C ASN A 106 8.81 -22.75 22.09
N SER A 107 9.83 -22.46 21.28
CA SER A 107 10.81 -23.44 20.84
C SER A 107 11.79 -23.90 21.93
N THR A 108 11.99 -23.09 22.98
CA THR A 108 13.01 -23.32 24.01
C THR A 108 12.44 -23.81 25.34
N ARG A 109 11.21 -23.43 25.71
CA ARG A 109 10.59 -23.78 27.00
C ARG A 109 9.66 -25.00 26.94
N GLY A 110 9.17 -25.35 25.75
CA GLY A 110 8.26 -26.49 25.55
C GLY A 110 8.98 -27.85 25.55
N PRO A 111 8.24 -28.97 25.58
CA PRO A 111 8.83 -30.27 25.26
C PRO A 111 9.45 -30.21 23.84
N PRO A 112 10.51 -30.98 23.56
CA PRO A 112 11.08 -31.05 22.21
C PRO A 112 9.99 -31.40 21.21
N ARG A 113 9.78 -30.54 20.21
CA ARG A 113 8.83 -30.76 19.12
C ARG A 113 9.60 -30.83 17.82
N ASP A 114 9.02 -31.57 16.87
CA ASP A 114 9.52 -31.57 15.51
C ASP A 114 9.47 -30.15 14.92
N GLY A 115 10.47 -29.85 14.09
CA GLY A 115 10.62 -28.55 13.47
C GLY A 115 9.48 -28.13 12.57
N THR A 116 8.68 -29.10 12.08
CA THR A 116 7.50 -28.88 11.25
C THR A 116 6.21 -28.67 12.05
N SER A 117 6.28 -28.68 13.39
CA SER A 117 5.11 -28.51 14.24
C SER A 117 4.31 -27.26 13.89
N ALA A 118 2.99 -27.38 13.87
CA ALA A 118 2.08 -26.27 13.65
C ALA A 118 2.24 -25.16 14.69
N ASP A 119 2.73 -25.47 15.89
CA ASP A 119 2.97 -24.47 16.95
C ASP A 119 4.09 -23.48 16.62
N PHE A 120 4.97 -23.85 15.68
CA PHE A 120 6.05 -22.98 15.22
C PHE A 120 5.67 -22.18 13.99
N ARG A 121 4.50 -22.42 13.39
CA ARG A 121 4.02 -21.64 12.25
C ARG A 121 3.63 -20.25 12.70
N VAL A 122 4.27 -19.25 12.10
CA VAL A 122 4.05 -17.84 12.37
C VAL A 122 3.83 -17.12 11.06
N SER A 123 2.83 -16.24 11.01
CA SER A 123 2.49 -15.48 9.80
C SER A 123 3.50 -14.34 9.58
N ILE A 124 4.72 -14.70 9.19
CA ILE A 124 5.81 -13.76 8.93
C ILE A 124 6.31 -13.91 7.49
N ASP A 125 6.53 -12.79 6.82
CA ASP A 125 7.24 -12.75 5.53
C ASP A 125 8.75 -12.89 5.74
N PRO A 126 9.44 -13.92 5.24
CA PRO A 126 10.90 -14.01 5.35
C PRO A 126 11.63 -12.99 4.47
N THR A 127 12.91 -12.77 4.75
CA THR A 127 13.70 -11.68 4.16
C THR A 127 13.82 -11.77 2.64
N LEU A 128 14.04 -12.96 2.08
CA LEU A 128 14.34 -13.09 0.66
C LEU A 128 13.12 -13.38 -0.22
N ILE A 129 11.89 -13.42 0.32
CA ILE A 129 10.73 -13.79 -0.49
C ILE A 129 10.48 -12.82 -1.64
N ASN A 130 10.68 -11.51 -1.41
CA ASN A 130 10.52 -10.51 -2.47
C ASN A 130 11.53 -10.76 -3.60
N LYS A 131 12.77 -11.08 -3.23
CA LYS A 131 13.83 -11.38 -4.20
C LYS A 131 13.55 -12.68 -4.95
N THR A 132 13.11 -13.72 -4.25
CA THR A 132 12.67 -14.98 -4.87
C THR A 132 11.57 -14.70 -5.88
N PHE A 133 10.51 -13.99 -5.47
CA PHE A 133 9.39 -13.63 -6.33
C PHE A 133 9.82 -12.89 -7.59
N PHE A 134 10.62 -11.82 -7.45
CA PHE A 134 11.14 -11.08 -8.60
C PHE A 134 11.95 -11.97 -9.54
N ARG A 135 12.79 -12.88 -9.01
CA ARG A 135 13.55 -13.84 -9.83
C ARG A 135 12.63 -14.80 -10.59
N THR A 136 11.55 -15.27 -9.97
CA THR A 136 10.55 -16.11 -10.64
C THR A 136 9.83 -15.33 -11.74
N LEU A 137 9.42 -14.08 -11.48
CA LEU A 137 8.79 -13.21 -12.48
C LEU A 137 9.70 -13.01 -13.70
N GLU A 138 10.98 -12.69 -13.47
CA GLU A 138 11.98 -12.53 -14.54
C GLU A 138 12.16 -13.81 -15.34
N ARG A 139 12.31 -14.94 -14.66
CA ARG A 139 12.49 -16.27 -15.27
C ARG A 139 11.32 -16.64 -16.18
N LEU A 140 10.11 -16.28 -15.79
CA LEU A 140 8.88 -16.61 -16.52
C LEU A 140 8.37 -15.48 -17.44
N GLY A 141 9.10 -14.36 -17.51
CA GLY A 141 8.75 -13.23 -18.38
C GLY A 141 7.46 -12.51 -17.97
N ALA A 142 7.09 -12.53 -16.69
CA ALA A 142 5.93 -11.81 -16.18
C ALA A 142 6.21 -10.30 -16.09
N ARG A 143 5.18 -9.48 -16.36
CA ARG A 143 5.31 -8.02 -16.36
C ARG A 143 5.18 -7.46 -14.95
N TYR A 144 6.10 -6.59 -14.56
CA TYR A 144 6.02 -5.90 -13.28
C TYR A 144 6.77 -4.58 -13.27
N VAL A 145 6.48 -3.74 -12.27
CA VAL A 145 7.21 -2.49 -12.04
C VAL A 145 7.20 -2.11 -10.56
N VAL A 146 8.34 -1.63 -10.06
CA VAL A 146 8.44 -0.92 -8.77
C VAL A 146 8.23 0.58 -9.00
N VAL A 147 7.22 1.15 -8.35
CA VAL A 147 6.85 2.57 -8.53
C VAL A 147 7.75 3.50 -7.72
N ASP A 148 7.61 4.83 -7.90
CA ASP A 148 8.44 5.78 -7.13
C ASP A 148 8.13 5.74 -5.64
N PHE A 149 6.85 5.73 -5.28
CA PHE A 149 6.40 5.74 -3.89
C PHE A 149 5.40 4.60 -3.64
N GLU A 150 4.15 4.91 -3.33
CA GLU A 150 3.11 3.92 -3.04
C GLU A 150 2.44 3.47 -4.33
N ALA A 151 2.18 2.17 -4.45
CA ALA A 151 1.59 1.58 -5.65
C ALA A 151 0.10 1.89 -5.81
N ASP A 152 -0.63 2.18 -4.74
CA ASP A 152 -2.10 2.14 -4.72
C ASP A 152 -2.76 3.01 -5.78
N GLN A 153 -2.38 4.29 -5.83
CA GLN A 153 -2.96 5.26 -6.76
C GLN A 153 -2.62 4.92 -8.21
N LEU A 154 -1.35 4.53 -8.47
CA LEU A 154 -0.89 4.19 -9.81
C LEU A 154 -1.49 2.87 -10.30
N ALA A 155 -1.61 1.87 -9.43
CA ALA A 155 -2.23 0.59 -9.73
C ALA A 155 -3.71 0.80 -10.10
N ALA A 156 -4.44 1.62 -9.34
CA ALA A 156 -5.82 1.98 -9.66
C ALA A 156 -5.91 2.72 -11.00
N ALA A 157 -5.06 3.72 -11.23
CA ALA A 157 -5.02 4.46 -12.49
C ALA A 157 -4.75 3.54 -13.70
N MET A 158 -3.80 2.60 -13.56
CA MET A 158 -3.45 1.65 -14.61
C MET A 158 -4.58 0.66 -14.89
N ALA A 159 -5.23 0.13 -13.84
CA ALA A 159 -6.36 -0.78 -13.96
C ALA A 159 -7.53 -0.10 -14.69
N MET A 160 -7.82 1.16 -14.35
CA MET A 160 -8.86 1.95 -15.01
C MET A 160 -8.50 2.29 -16.46
N HIS A 161 -7.24 2.68 -16.72
CA HIS A 161 -6.76 2.96 -18.08
C HIS A 161 -6.89 1.74 -18.99
N LEU A 162 -6.54 0.55 -18.49
CA LEU A 162 -6.64 -0.71 -19.25
C LEU A 162 -8.06 -1.31 -19.24
N GLY A 163 -8.95 -0.83 -18.37
CA GLY A 163 -10.28 -1.36 -18.13
C GLY A 163 -10.25 -2.82 -17.66
N VAL A 164 -9.41 -3.13 -16.68
CA VAL A 164 -9.18 -4.50 -16.18
C VAL A 164 -9.27 -4.60 -14.65
N PRO A 165 -9.49 -5.81 -14.10
CA PRO A 165 -9.53 -6.02 -12.65
C PRO A 165 -8.20 -5.69 -11.96
N LEU A 166 -8.30 -5.05 -10.79
CA LEU A 166 -7.22 -4.88 -9.82
C LEU A 166 -7.44 -5.85 -8.65
N ILE A 167 -6.44 -6.65 -8.33
CA ILE A 167 -6.50 -7.62 -7.23
C ILE A 167 -5.57 -7.19 -6.08
N SER A 168 -6.16 -7.01 -4.90
CA SER A 168 -5.46 -6.69 -3.64
C SER A 168 -6.40 -6.98 -2.45
N ASN A 169 -5.91 -6.96 -1.21
CA ASN A 169 -6.76 -6.84 -0.02
C ASN A 169 -6.68 -5.44 0.63
N ASP A 170 -6.12 -4.44 -0.05
CA ASP A 170 -6.16 -3.08 0.46
C ASP A 170 -7.56 -2.48 0.38
N SER A 171 -8.00 -1.89 1.49
CA SER A 171 -9.34 -1.32 1.61
C SER A 171 -9.47 0.04 0.91
N ASP A 172 -8.36 0.69 0.58
CA ASP A 172 -8.38 1.93 -0.19
C ASP A 172 -8.89 1.73 -1.62
N TYR A 173 -8.82 0.52 -2.18
CA TYR A 173 -9.44 0.20 -3.47
C TYR A 173 -10.98 0.15 -3.46
N PHE A 174 -11.62 0.15 -2.28
CA PHE A 174 -13.07 0.41 -2.20
C PHE A 174 -13.42 1.90 -2.39
N ILE A 175 -12.43 2.78 -2.24
CA ILE A 175 -12.55 4.24 -2.23
C ILE A 175 -11.97 4.84 -3.51
N LEU A 176 -10.82 4.33 -3.96
CA LEU A 176 -10.14 4.76 -5.18
C LEU A 176 -11.04 4.55 -6.41
N GLY A 177 -11.15 5.60 -7.21
CA GLY A 177 -11.98 5.63 -8.41
C GLY A 177 -12.12 7.05 -8.93
N PRO A 178 -12.77 7.22 -10.10
CA PRO A 178 -12.94 8.52 -10.71
C PRO A 178 -14.00 9.29 -9.93
N TYR A 179 -13.60 10.27 -9.12
CA TYR A 179 -14.54 11.05 -8.29
C TYR A 179 -15.58 11.84 -9.13
N TRP A 180 -15.33 12.02 -10.44
CA TRP A 180 -16.17 12.78 -11.37
C TRP A 180 -17.11 11.92 -12.23
N ALA A 181 -16.85 10.62 -12.36
CA ALA A 181 -17.56 9.79 -13.33
C ALA A 181 -18.68 8.98 -12.68
N ASN A 182 -19.88 9.03 -13.25
CA ASN A 182 -21.08 8.48 -12.61
C ASN A 182 -21.36 7.00 -12.94
N LYS A 183 -20.74 6.39 -13.97
CA LYS A 183 -20.86 4.95 -14.33
C LYS A 183 -19.91 4.55 -15.47
N GLY A 184 -19.38 3.32 -15.44
CA GLY A 184 -18.65 2.70 -16.56
C GLY A 184 -17.17 3.08 -16.72
N CYS A 185 -16.65 3.94 -15.85
CA CYS A 185 -15.23 4.31 -15.79
C CYS A 185 -14.57 3.82 -14.49
N GLU A 186 -15.20 2.88 -13.79
CA GLU A 186 -14.88 2.55 -12.40
C GLU A 186 -13.66 1.62 -12.27
N LEU A 187 -13.05 1.65 -11.08
CA LEU A 187 -12.11 0.62 -10.69
C LEU A 187 -12.88 -0.69 -10.43
N ILE A 188 -12.52 -1.73 -11.17
CA ILE A 188 -12.97 -3.10 -10.89
C ILE A 188 -12.01 -3.67 -9.84
N TYR A 189 -12.46 -3.70 -8.59
CA TYR A 189 -11.65 -4.20 -7.49
C TYR A 189 -12.04 -5.64 -7.14
N VAL A 190 -11.06 -6.54 -7.07
CA VAL A 190 -11.26 -7.95 -6.71
C VAL A 190 -10.43 -8.24 -5.45
N PRO A 191 -11.06 -8.52 -4.30
CA PRO A 191 -10.30 -8.92 -3.12
C PRO A 191 -9.45 -10.16 -3.39
N THR A 192 -8.17 -10.13 -3.06
CA THR A 192 -7.26 -11.28 -3.20
C THR A 192 -7.80 -12.53 -2.50
N GLU A 193 -8.51 -12.37 -1.39
CA GLU A 193 -9.16 -13.48 -0.68
C GLU A 193 -10.32 -14.14 -1.43
N SER A 194 -10.90 -13.46 -2.42
CA SER A 194 -11.97 -14.00 -3.27
C SER A 194 -11.45 -14.88 -4.41
N CYS A 195 -10.15 -14.81 -4.70
CA CYS A 195 -9.50 -15.61 -5.73
C CYS A 195 -8.91 -16.89 -5.14
N ASP A 196 -9.28 -18.05 -5.70
CA ASP A 196 -8.46 -19.26 -5.57
C ASP A 196 -7.57 -19.41 -6.80
N PHE A 197 -6.33 -18.93 -6.70
CA PHE A 197 -5.39 -18.98 -7.82
C PHE A 197 -4.83 -20.38 -8.10
N PHE A 198 -5.05 -21.36 -7.22
CA PHE A 198 -4.57 -22.73 -7.41
C PHE A 198 -5.63 -23.64 -8.03
N THR A 199 -6.88 -23.19 -8.09
CA THR A 199 -7.99 -23.92 -8.70
C THR A 199 -8.50 -23.18 -9.93
N THR A 200 -8.16 -23.70 -11.12
CA THR A 200 -8.76 -23.24 -12.38
C THR A 200 -10.04 -24.03 -12.67
N HIS A 201 -11.10 -23.35 -13.08
CA HIS A 201 -12.33 -23.96 -13.55
C HIS A 201 -12.38 -24.00 -15.07
N GLU A 202 -13.16 -24.92 -15.64
CA GLU A 202 -13.34 -25.05 -17.08
C GLU A 202 -14.77 -24.70 -17.48
N SER A 203 -14.91 -24.05 -18.63
CA SER A 203 -16.20 -23.75 -19.26
C SER A 203 -16.07 -23.92 -20.77
N ASN A 204 -17.18 -23.80 -21.50
CA ASN A 204 -17.18 -23.83 -22.96
C ASN A 204 -16.28 -22.74 -23.60
N GLU A 205 -15.96 -21.68 -22.87
CA GLU A 205 -15.12 -20.56 -23.32
C GLU A 205 -13.65 -20.70 -22.85
N GLY A 206 -13.28 -21.86 -22.29
CA GLY A 206 -11.94 -22.14 -21.76
C GLY A 206 -11.85 -22.04 -20.24
N PHE A 207 -10.61 -22.03 -19.74
CA PHE A 207 -10.32 -21.99 -18.31
C PHE A 207 -10.51 -20.59 -17.73
N TYR A 208 -10.91 -20.52 -16.47
CA TYR A 208 -11.06 -19.27 -15.72
C TYR A 208 -10.76 -19.47 -14.23
N ILE A 209 -10.47 -18.36 -13.55
CA ILE A 209 -10.45 -18.29 -12.08
C ILE A 209 -11.73 -17.61 -11.63
N SER A 210 -12.47 -18.24 -10.73
CA SER A 210 -13.68 -17.66 -10.14
C SER A 210 -13.27 -16.66 -9.05
N ALA A 211 -13.88 -15.49 -9.04
CA ALA A 211 -13.66 -14.49 -8.00
C ALA A 211 -14.92 -13.63 -7.77
N GLU A 212 -14.81 -12.67 -6.84
CA GLU A 212 -15.85 -11.69 -6.58
C GLU A 212 -15.31 -10.29 -6.83
N GLN A 213 -15.97 -9.53 -7.70
CA GLN A 213 -15.61 -8.13 -7.96
C GLN A 213 -16.48 -7.16 -7.16
N TYR A 214 -15.93 -5.98 -6.96
CA TYR A 214 -16.53 -4.81 -6.37
C TYR A 214 -16.38 -3.63 -7.33
N THR A 215 -17.44 -2.84 -7.46
CA THR A 215 -17.43 -1.51 -8.07
C THR A 215 -18.21 -0.54 -7.19
N ALA A 216 -17.75 0.71 -7.10
CA ALA A 216 -18.31 1.67 -6.16
C ALA A 216 -19.78 2.03 -6.46
N THR A 217 -20.19 2.08 -7.73
CA THR A 217 -21.57 2.42 -8.11
C THR A 217 -22.55 1.26 -7.95
N GLU A 218 -22.08 0.02 -7.95
CA GLU A 218 -22.93 -1.16 -7.74
C GLU A 218 -22.99 -1.58 -6.27
N SER A 219 -22.08 -1.06 -5.45
CA SER A 219 -22.02 -1.25 -4.00
C SER A 219 -23.30 -0.78 -3.31
N ILE A 220 -23.99 -1.68 -2.61
CA ILE A 220 -25.13 -1.31 -1.75
C ILE A 220 -24.71 -0.33 -0.66
N THR A 221 -23.46 -0.42 -0.19
CA THR A 221 -22.92 0.43 0.86
C THR A 221 -22.84 1.89 0.42
N PHE A 222 -22.38 2.15 -0.80
CA PHE A 222 -22.19 3.51 -1.32
C PHE A 222 -23.23 3.93 -2.37
N ARG A 223 -24.26 3.12 -2.65
CA ARG A 223 -25.30 3.40 -3.66
C ARG A 223 -25.98 4.78 -3.54
N ASN A 224 -26.02 5.35 -2.34
CA ASN A 224 -26.64 6.65 -2.05
C ASN A 224 -25.63 7.82 -2.02
N LEU A 225 -24.33 7.53 -2.19
CA LEU A 225 -23.30 8.56 -2.30
C LEU A 225 -22.97 8.80 -3.77
N SER A 226 -22.84 10.06 -4.15
CA SER A 226 -22.15 10.39 -5.39
C SER A 226 -20.66 10.04 -5.27
N PRO A 227 -19.97 9.68 -6.38
CA PRO A 227 -18.57 9.28 -6.37
C PRO A 227 -17.64 10.25 -5.61
N ILE A 228 -17.86 11.55 -5.75
CA ILE A 228 -17.06 12.60 -5.08
C ILE A 228 -17.13 12.59 -3.55
N GLN A 229 -18.17 11.98 -2.96
CA GLN A 229 -18.32 11.89 -1.50
C GLN A 229 -17.62 10.67 -0.90
N ILE A 230 -17.24 9.68 -1.72
CA ILE A 230 -16.64 8.43 -1.23
C ILE A 230 -15.22 8.67 -0.67
N PRO A 231 -14.33 9.45 -1.33
CA PRO A 231 -13.06 9.86 -0.72
C PRO A 231 -13.25 10.67 0.58
N LEU A 232 -14.21 11.61 0.60
CA LEU A 232 -14.49 12.39 1.81
C LEU A 232 -15.00 11.51 2.95
N PHE A 233 -15.83 10.50 2.65
CA PHE A 233 -16.26 9.49 3.63
C PHE A 233 -15.05 8.79 4.26
N ALA A 234 -14.06 8.38 3.46
CA ALA A 234 -12.86 7.71 3.95
C ALA A 234 -12.04 8.62 4.87
N VAL A 235 -11.76 9.85 4.41
CA VAL A 235 -11.01 10.87 5.15
C VAL A 235 -11.64 11.18 6.52
N LEU A 236 -12.95 11.39 6.55
CA LEU A 236 -13.67 11.75 7.78
C LEU A 236 -13.76 10.60 8.81
N ASN A 237 -13.62 9.35 8.37
CA ASN A 237 -13.51 8.19 9.27
C ASN A 237 -12.09 7.97 9.81
N GLY A 238 -11.09 8.62 9.20
CA GLY A 238 -9.67 8.36 9.41
C GLY A 238 -9.15 7.30 8.44
N ASN A 239 -8.14 7.67 7.66
CA ASN A 239 -7.35 6.81 6.79
C ASN A 239 -5.87 6.87 7.21
N ASP A 240 -4.94 6.43 6.36
CA ASP A 240 -3.51 6.42 6.70
C ASP A 240 -2.91 7.81 6.98
N TYR A 241 -3.54 8.87 6.47
CA TYR A 241 -3.11 10.26 6.63
C TYR A 241 -3.88 11.03 7.70
N VAL A 242 -5.02 10.49 8.14
CA VAL A 242 -5.90 11.13 9.12
C VAL A 242 -6.06 10.23 10.34
N PRO A 243 -5.65 10.69 11.54
CA PRO A 243 -5.77 9.89 12.75
C PRO A 243 -7.20 9.35 12.96
N PRO A 244 -7.35 8.09 13.38
CA PRO A 244 -8.66 7.52 13.66
C PRO A 244 -9.44 8.39 14.64
N TYR A 245 -10.74 8.58 14.38
CA TYR A 245 -11.66 9.36 15.21
C TYR A 245 -11.39 10.87 15.29
N TYR A 246 -10.41 11.42 14.55
CA TYR A 246 -10.07 12.85 14.61
C TYR A 246 -11.29 13.77 14.39
N PHE A 247 -12.12 13.47 13.39
CA PHE A 247 -13.32 14.25 13.08
C PHE A 247 -14.56 13.86 13.89
N HIS A 248 -14.51 12.78 14.69
CA HIS A 248 -15.70 12.11 15.21
C HIS A 248 -16.63 13.01 16.02
N ALA A 249 -16.07 13.89 16.86
CA ALA A 249 -16.85 14.83 17.69
C ALA A 249 -17.60 15.89 16.88
N TYR A 250 -17.18 16.14 15.64
CA TYR A 250 -17.74 17.17 14.76
C TYR A 250 -18.68 16.59 13.69
N LEU A 251 -18.74 15.26 13.58
CA LEU A 251 -19.65 14.54 12.69
C LEU A 251 -21.09 14.48 13.25
N PRO A 252 -22.10 14.27 12.40
CA PRO A 252 -23.49 14.10 12.82
C PRO A 252 -23.68 12.92 13.78
N GLY A 253 -24.39 13.16 14.88
CA GLY A 253 -24.56 12.16 15.94
C GLY A 253 -23.23 11.75 16.61
N GLY A 254 -22.18 12.56 16.49
CA GLY A 254 -20.93 12.39 17.19
C GLY A 254 -21.10 12.67 18.68
N THR A 255 -20.71 11.71 19.51
CA THR A 255 -20.49 11.94 20.94
C THR A 255 -19.00 11.99 21.21
N GLN A 256 -18.56 12.70 22.25
CA GLN A 256 -17.19 12.54 22.75
C GLN A 256 -17.05 11.10 23.26
N GLN A 257 -16.53 10.20 22.43
CA GLN A 257 -16.33 8.82 22.85
C GLN A 257 -15.18 8.77 23.87
N GLN A 258 -15.49 8.26 25.07
CA GLN A 258 -14.48 7.77 25.99
C GLN A 258 -13.78 6.55 25.37
N PRO A 259 -12.44 6.44 25.46
CA PRO A 259 -11.64 5.42 24.78
C PRO A 259 -11.75 3.99 25.36
N TYR A 260 -12.75 3.71 26.21
CA TYR A 260 -12.86 2.40 26.86
C TYR A 260 -13.48 1.32 25.96
N ALA A 261 -12.75 0.20 25.89
CA ALA A 261 -13.10 -1.02 25.19
C ALA A 261 -14.40 -1.62 25.74
N THR A 262 -15.46 -1.57 24.93
CA THR A 262 -16.66 -2.39 25.11
C THR A 262 -16.68 -3.45 24.01
N SER A 263 -17.29 -4.60 24.28
CA SER A 263 -17.25 -5.83 23.49
C SER A 263 -17.78 -5.73 22.04
N ASN A 264 -18.31 -4.58 21.60
CA ASN A 264 -18.99 -4.42 20.30
C ASN A 264 -18.36 -3.35 19.37
N ASN A 265 -17.03 -3.35 19.22
CA ASN A 265 -16.31 -2.42 18.33
C ASN A 265 -16.80 -2.45 16.87
N ALA A 266 -17.16 -3.63 16.34
CA ALA A 266 -17.63 -3.77 14.96
C ALA A 266 -18.99 -3.09 14.74
N ALA A 267 -19.94 -3.25 15.66
CA ALA A 267 -21.27 -2.63 15.57
C ALA A 267 -21.18 -1.10 15.67
N ARG A 268 -20.31 -0.58 16.55
CA ARG A 268 -20.03 0.86 16.66
C ARG A 268 -19.46 1.43 15.36
N THR A 269 -18.51 0.71 14.76
CA THR A 269 -17.89 1.08 13.47
C THR A 269 -18.93 1.10 12.35
N ALA A 270 -19.74 0.04 12.22
CA ALA A 270 -20.83 -0.03 11.24
C ALA A 270 -21.86 1.10 11.41
N SER A 271 -22.20 1.42 12.66
CA SER A 271 -23.12 2.52 12.99
C SER A 271 -22.56 3.89 12.61
N ARG A 272 -21.25 4.10 12.85
CA ARG A 272 -20.54 5.32 12.43
C ARG A 272 -20.54 5.46 10.90
N PHE A 273 -20.20 4.39 10.18
CA PHE A 273 -20.18 4.40 8.71
C PHE A 273 -21.55 4.76 8.13
N ARG A 274 -22.62 4.09 8.60
CA ARG A 274 -23.99 4.37 8.13
C ARG A 274 -24.42 5.81 8.35
N ARG A 275 -24.18 6.37 9.55
CA ARG A 275 -24.53 7.78 9.85
C ARG A 275 -23.79 8.76 8.95
N LEU A 276 -22.51 8.50 8.68
CA LEU A 276 -21.74 9.37 7.81
C LEU A 276 -22.22 9.28 6.35
N ILE A 277 -22.48 8.07 5.86
CA ILE A 277 -23.06 7.83 4.53
C ILE A 277 -24.39 8.58 4.39
N GLU A 278 -25.29 8.43 5.36
CA GLU A 278 -26.58 9.11 5.36
C GLU A 278 -26.42 10.63 5.33
N TRP A 279 -25.53 11.19 6.14
CA TRP A 279 -25.29 12.63 6.13
C TRP A 279 -24.67 13.14 4.82
N LEU A 280 -23.65 12.45 4.30
CA LEU A 280 -22.99 12.82 3.03
C LEU A 280 -23.94 12.69 1.84
N SER A 281 -24.88 11.75 1.87
CA SER A 281 -25.89 11.59 0.81
C SER A 281 -26.77 12.83 0.62
N GLY A 282 -26.92 13.66 1.65
CA GLY A 282 -27.67 14.91 1.60
C GLY A 282 -26.99 16.04 0.81
N PHE A 283 -25.73 15.88 0.40
CA PHE A 283 -24.97 16.90 -0.34
C PHE A 283 -24.84 16.61 -1.85
N GLY A 284 -25.19 15.40 -2.30
CA GLY A 284 -24.99 15.01 -3.70
C GLY A 284 -23.55 15.28 -4.17
N ASN A 285 -23.38 15.84 -5.37
CA ASN A 285 -22.07 16.14 -5.95
C ASN A 285 -21.31 17.31 -5.30
N ASP A 286 -21.85 17.95 -4.25
CA ASP A 286 -21.19 19.06 -3.56
C ASP A 286 -20.24 18.58 -2.46
N ILE A 287 -18.93 18.56 -2.73
CA ILE A 287 -17.91 18.31 -1.70
C ILE A 287 -17.58 19.58 -0.87
N VAL A 288 -17.92 20.77 -1.38
CA VAL A 288 -17.58 22.05 -0.73
C VAL A 288 -18.38 22.24 0.54
N GLY A 289 -19.70 22.07 0.46
CA GLY A 289 -20.63 22.18 1.58
C GLY A 289 -20.28 21.32 2.81
N PRO A 290 -20.07 20.00 2.69
CA PRO A 290 -19.76 19.15 3.83
C PRO A 290 -18.39 19.49 4.45
N VAL A 291 -17.38 19.82 3.65
CA VAL A 291 -16.06 20.25 4.16
C VAL A 291 -16.17 21.53 4.97
N ASP A 292 -16.78 22.57 4.40
CA ASP A 292 -16.93 23.87 5.08
C ASP A 292 -17.79 23.74 6.35
N ARG A 293 -18.84 22.90 6.33
CA ARG A 293 -19.71 22.63 7.49
C ARG A 293 -19.01 21.87 8.61
N ILE A 294 -18.06 20.99 8.32
CA ILE A 294 -17.27 20.30 9.34
C ILE A 294 -16.27 21.26 9.96
N LEU A 295 -15.52 21.99 9.13
CA LEU A 295 -14.50 22.92 9.60
C LEU A 295 -15.09 24.09 10.39
N SER A 296 -16.32 24.53 10.08
CA SER A 296 -16.98 25.58 10.84
C SER A 296 -17.19 25.22 12.32
N LYS A 297 -17.30 23.91 12.64
CA LYS A 297 -17.48 23.43 14.02
C LYS A 297 -16.18 23.36 14.82
N PHE A 298 -15.03 23.38 14.17
CA PHE A 298 -13.74 23.44 14.86
C PHE A 298 -13.46 24.86 15.40
N PRO A 299 -12.77 24.99 16.54
CA PRO A 299 -12.20 26.25 17.00
C PRO A 299 -11.34 26.90 15.90
N LYS A 300 -11.39 28.23 15.76
CA LYS A 300 -10.67 28.95 14.70
C LYS A 300 -9.16 28.62 14.65
N SER A 301 -8.54 28.41 15.81
CA SER A 301 -7.13 28.03 15.94
C SER A 301 -6.80 26.64 15.39
N GLU A 302 -7.78 25.72 15.35
CA GLU A 302 -7.58 24.33 14.93
C GLU A 302 -8.01 24.07 13.48
N ARG A 303 -8.78 24.97 12.87
CA ARG A 303 -9.32 24.81 11.51
C ARG A 303 -8.25 24.52 10.47
N SER A 304 -7.12 25.23 10.52
CA SER A 304 -6.02 25.01 9.57
C SER A 304 -5.41 23.61 9.72
N LYS A 305 -5.26 23.10 10.95
CA LYS A 305 -4.76 21.75 11.20
C LYS A 305 -5.75 20.68 10.70
N ALA A 306 -7.04 20.85 11.02
CA ALA A 306 -8.09 19.97 10.57
C ALA A 306 -8.20 19.95 9.03
N PHE A 307 -8.08 21.12 8.40
CA PHE A 307 -8.07 21.24 6.95
C PHE A 307 -6.86 20.53 6.31
N ASN A 308 -5.66 20.65 6.89
CA ASN A 308 -4.49 19.93 6.38
C ASN A 308 -4.68 18.41 6.41
N PHE A 309 -5.36 17.87 7.43
CA PHE A 309 -5.73 16.45 7.44
C PHE A 309 -6.72 16.09 6.32
N ILE A 310 -7.69 16.96 6.03
CA ILE A 310 -8.61 16.75 4.89
C ILE A 310 -7.83 16.74 3.57
N CYS A 311 -6.92 17.69 3.36
CA CYS A 311 -6.09 17.74 2.16
C CYS A 311 -5.23 16.47 2.02
N ALA A 312 -4.43 16.13 3.02
CA ALA A 312 -3.55 14.96 2.96
C ALA A 312 -4.34 13.67 2.73
N GLY A 313 -5.49 13.51 3.40
CA GLY A 313 -6.34 12.34 3.22
C GLY A 313 -7.06 12.28 1.87
N LEU A 314 -7.42 13.42 1.25
CA LEU A 314 -8.03 13.43 -0.09
C LEU A 314 -6.98 13.24 -1.18
N ALA A 315 -5.77 13.77 -0.99
CA ALA A 315 -4.66 13.62 -1.92
C ALA A 315 -4.31 12.16 -2.15
N SER A 316 -4.43 11.30 -1.12
CA SER A 316 -4.20 9.85 -1.22
C SER A 316 -5.24 9.10 -2.06
N TYR A 317 -6.34 9.74 -2.44
CA TYR A 317 -7.39 9.17 -3.30
C TYR A 317 -7.46 9.82 -4.68
N HIS A 318 -6.52 10.71 -5.01
CA HIS A 318 -6.31 11.16 -6.38
C HIS A 318 -5.88 9.98 -7.27
N VAL A 319 -6.31 9.98 -8.53
CA VAL A 319 -5.97 8.93 -9.52
C VAL A 319 -5.07 9.57 -10.59
N PRO A 320 -3.74 9.35 -10.53
CA PRO A 320 -2.75 10.12 -11.28
C PRO A 320 -2.55 9.57 -12.70
N PHE A 321 -3.52 9.80 -13.59
CA PHE A 321 -3.43 9.41 -14.99
C PHE A 321 -2.25 10.10 -15.71
N GLU A 322 -1.91 11.32 -15.28
CA GLU A 322 -0.76 12.09 -15.76
C GLU A 322 0.59 11.43 -15.51
N ASP A 323 0.71 10.61 -14.46
CA ASP A 323 1.95 9.95 -14.07
C ASP A 323 2.11 8.55 -14.67
N LEU A 324 1.08 7.99 -15.30
CA LEU A 324 1.11 6.66 -15.92
C LEU A 324 2.11 6.49 -17.09
N PRO A 325 2.31 7.45 -18.01
CA PRO A 325 3.02 7.19 -19.27
C PRO A 325 4.43 6.57 -19.13
N PRO A 326 5.30 7.01 -18.20
CA PRO A 326 6.61 6.38 -17.99
C PRO A 326 6.52 4.91 -17.59
N TYR A 327 5.53 4.54 -16.78
CA TYR A 327 5.32 3.16 -16.32
C TYR A 327 4.70 2.29 -17.41
N MET A 328 3.76 2.82 -18.18
CA MET A 328 3.17 2.13 -19.33
C MET A 328 4.26 1.82 -20.37
N THR A 329 5.11 2.79 -20.68
CA THR A 329 6.25 2.61 -21.60
C THR A 329 7.25 1.58 -21.04
N PHE A 330 7.47 1.57 -19.73
CA PHE A 330 8.34 0.58 -19.10
C PHE A 330 7.80 -0.86 -19.22
N ILE A 331 6.48 -1.04 -19.03
CA ILE A 331 5.81 -2.34 -19.01
C ILE A 331 5.58 -2.90 -20.42
N PHE A 332 5.14 -2.03 -21.35
CA PHE A 332 4.69 -2.43 -22.68
C PHE A 332 5.69 -2.10 -23.80
N GLY A 333 6.73 -1.33 -23.52
CA GLY A 333 7.63 -0.81 -24.55
C GLY A 333 6.89 0.18 -25.45
N ASP A 334 7.05 0.00 -26.77
CA ASP A 334 6.40 0.84 -27.78
C ASP A 334 4.91 0.50 -28.00
N ASP A 335 4.46 -0.69 -27.57
CA ASP A 335 3.11 -1.21 -27.80
C ASP A 335 2.15 -0.89 -26.63
N VAL A 336 2.10 0.38 -26.21
CA VAL A 336 1.24 0.81 -25.10
C VAL A 336 -0.25 0.67 -25.47
N PRO A 337 -1.06 -0.08 -24.70
CA PRO A 337 -2.48 -0.20 -24.99
C PRO A 337 -3.20 1.16 -24.87
N PRO A 338 -4.14 1.46 -25.79
CA PRO A 338 -4.93 2.68 -25.71
C PRO A 338 -5.80 2.69 -24.46
N SER A 339 -6.10 3.89 -23.95
CA SER A 339 -6.99 4.04 -22.81
C SER A 339 -8.39 3.54 -23.13
N LYS A 340 -8.97 2.73 -22.25
CA LYS A 340 -10.38 2.34 -22.28
C LYS A 340 -11.26 3.26 -21.44
N LEU A 341 -10.68 4.29 -20.81
CA LEU A 341 -11.43 5.25 -20.01
C LEU A 341 -12.26 6.16 -20.94
N ALA A 342 -13.59 6.09 -20.82
CA ALA A 342 -14.50 6.79 -21.72
C ALA A 342 -14.69 8.28 -21.40
N GLN A 343 -14.33 8.74 -20.19
CA GLN A 343 -14.55 10.11 -19.73
C GLN A 343 -13.26 10.76 -19.22
N SER A 344 -12.93 11.94 -19.74
CA SER A 344 -11.83 12.76 -19.25
C SER A 344 -12.16 13.38 -17.89
N SER A 345 -11.14 13.58 -17.05
CA SER A 345 -11.28 14.38 -15.83
C SER A 345 -11.80 15.79 -16.17
N PRO A 346 -12.76 16.35 -15.40
CA PRO A 346 -13.25 17.70 -15.64
C PRO A 346 -12.13 18.72 -15.45
N ILE A 347 -11.95 19.63 -16.42
CA ILE A 347 -11.02 20.74 -16.27
C ILE A 347 -11.56 21.68 -15.20
N LEU A 348 -10.88 21.78 -14.06
CA LEU A 348 -11.19 22.74 -13.01
C LEU A 348 -10.73 24.15 -13.43
N ILE A 349 -11.44 24.78 -14.36
CA ILE A 349 -11.15 26.16 -14.80
C ILE A 349 -11.73 27.14 -13.77
N ASN A 350 -10.91 28.12 -13.34
CA ASN A 350 -11.35 29.27 -12.53
C ASN A 350 -12.12 28.90 -11.25
N LEU A 351 -11.52 28.13 -10.34
CA LEU A 351 -11.98 28.10 -8.95
C LEU A 351 -11.60 29.42 -8.25
N SER A 352 -12.30 30.50 -8.59
CA SER A 352 -12.18 31.79 -7.93
C SER A 352 -13.06 31.85 -6.68
N ASP A 353 -12.69 31.17 -5.57
CA ASP A 353 -12.87 31.72 -4.20
C ASP A 353 -12.27 30.86 -3.06
N LYS A 354 -11.95 31.54 -1.96
CA LYS A 354 -11.03 31.14 -0.86
C LYS A 354 -11.50 30.03 0.10
N SER A 355 -12.63 29.34 -0.15
CA SER A 355 -13.19 28.40 0.82
C SER A 355 -12.33 27.14 1.00
N TYR A 356 -12.48 26.46 2.14
CA TYR A 356 -11.74 25.23 2.38
C TYR A 356 -12.25 24.10 1.49
N GLY A 357 -13.56 24.01 1.27
CA GLY A 357 -14.17 23.03 0.39
C GLY A 357 -13.68 23.10 -1.06
N VAL A 358 -13.51 24.31 -1.61
CA VAL A 358 -12.98 24.50 -2.98
C VAL A 358 -11.53 23.98 -3.09
N LYS A 359 -10.71 24.26 -2.08
CA LYS A 359 -9.33 23.75 -2.02
C LYS A 359 -9.29 22.23 -1.84
N ALA A 360 -10.20 21.66 -1.06
CA ALA A 360 -10.31 20.21 -0.89
C ALA A 360 -10.66 19.52 -2.22
N LEU A 361 -11.58 20.09 -3.01
CA LEU A 361 -11.88 19.62 -4.36
C LEU A 361 -10.65 19.66 -5.26
N HIS A 362 -9.91 20.78 -5.25
CA HIS A 362 -8.69 20.90 -6.04
C HIS A 362 -7.64 19.84 -5.67
N VAL A 363 -7.46 19.57 -4.36
CA VAL A 363 -6.52 18.54 -3.89
C VAL A 363 -6.94 17.13 -4.34
N LEU A 364 -8.23 16.78 -4.27
CA LEU A 364 -8.71 15.49 -4.79
C LEU A 364 -8.49 15.37 -6.31
N ALA A 365 -8.63 16.48 -7.03
CA ALA A 365 -8.54 16.51 -8.48
C ALA A 365 -7.11 16.43 -9.03
N VAL A 366 -6.19 17.15 -8.41
CA VAL A 366 -4.81 17.33 -8.89
C VAL A 366 -3.80 16.52 -8.06
N GLY A 367 -4.21 16.00 -6.91
CA GLY A 367 -3.31 15.35 -5.96
C GLY A 367 -2.33 16.31 -5.31
N GLU A 368 -1.34 15.75 -4.61
CA GLU A 368 -0.15 16.46 -4.17
C GLU A 368 1.05 15.98 -4.99
N PRO A 369 1.87 16.89 -5.56
CA PRO A 369 3.00 16.49 -6.38
C PRO A 369 4.04 15.76 -5.53
N SER A 370 4.34 14.51 -5.90
CA SER A 370 5.41 13.75 -5.25
C SER A 370 6.80 14.31 -5.60
N PRO A 371 7.77 14.27 -4.67
CA PRO A 371 9.15 14.64 -4.98
C PRO A 371 9.73 13.75 -6.09
N ARG A 372 10.34 14.34 -7.11
CA ARG A 372 10.95 13.60 -8.23
C ARG A 372 12.36 13.09 -7.90
N TYR A 373 12.53 12.39 -6.77
CA TYR A 373 13.84 11.94 -6.29
C TYR A 373 14.58 11.09 -7.31
N LEU A 374 13.89 10.24 -8.07
CA LEU A 374 14.52 9.32 -9.01
C LEU A 374 14.81 9.94 -10.39
N SER A 375 14.40 11.20 -10.62
CA SER A 375 14.54 11.86 -11.94
C SER A 375 15.99 12.09 -12.38
N VAL A 376 16.93 12.14 -11.44
CA VAL A 376 18.36 12.29 -11.73
C VAL A 376 19.10 10.97 -11.90
N TRP A 377 18.43 9.84 -11.62
CA TRP A 377 19.10 8.55 -11.73
C TRP A 377 19.43 8.24 -13.18
N PRO A 378 20.65 7.73 -13.46
CA PRO A 378 20.99 7.22 -14.77
C PRO A 378 19.98 6.16 -15.21
N PRO A 379 19.63 6.07 -16.52
CA PRO A 379 18.60 5.14 -17.01
C PRO A 379 18.81 3.67 -16.59
N ARG A 380 20.08 3.24 -16.45
CA ARG A 380 20.43 1.89 -15.97
C ARG A 380 20.04 1.67 -14.51
N LEU A 381 20.30 2.64 -13.64
CA LEU A 381 19.96 2.56 -12.21
C LEU A 381 18.44 2.63 -12.02
N LEU A 382 17.77 3.55 -12.72
CA LEU A 382 16.31 3.63 -12.70
C LEU A 382 15.68 2.31 -13.17
N ARG A 383 16.16 1.72 -14.27
CA ARG A 383 15.70 0.40 -14.73
C ARG A 383 15.93 -0.70 -13.69
N ALA A 384 17.10 -0.72 -13.05
CA ALA A 384 17.40 -1.69 -11.99
C ALA A 384 16.44 -1.54 -10.80
N PHE A 385 16.11 -0.31 -10.41
CA PHE A 385 15.11 -0.04 -9.36
C PHE A 385 13.71 -0.49 -9.77
N ARG A 386 13.25 -0.14 -10.98
CA ARG A 386 11.96 -0.59 -11.52
C ARG A 386 11.83 -2.12 -11.57
N ASN A 387 12.95 -2.81 -11.79
CA ASN A 387 13.03 -4.28 -11.78
C ASN A 387 13.22 -4.89 -10.38
N GLY A 388 13.17 -4.10 -9.30
CA GLY A 388 13.30 -4.61 -7.93
C GLY A 388 14.73 -5.04 -7.55
N HIS A 389 15.76 -4.62 -8.31
CA HIS A 389 17.16 -4.97 -8.03
C HIS A 389 17.81 -4.04 -7.01
N VAL A 390 17.20 -2.88 -6.74
CA VAL A 390 17.67 -1.91 -5.76
C VAL A 390 16.76 -1.97 -4.52
N PRO A 391 17.29 -2.23 -3.32
CA PRO A 391 16.50 -2.26 -2.10
C PRO A 391 15.86 -0.90 -1.79
N THR A 392 14.54 -0.86 -1.65
CA THR A 392 13.78 0.35 -1.27
C THR A 392 14.24 0.90 0.08
N SER A 393 14.56 0.03 1.05
CA SER A 393 15.07 0.41 2.37
C SER A 393 16.33 1.28 2.31
N SER A 394 17.19 1.06 1.32
CA SER A 394 18.40 1.89 1.14
C SER A 394 18.07 3.26 0.58
N CYS A 395 17.00 3.37 -0.19
CA CYS A 395 16.50 4.63 -0.69
C CYS A 395 15.77 5.41 0.41
N ASP A 396 15.06 4.73 1.32
CA ASP A 396 14.46 5.34 2.52
C ASP A 396 15.52 6.00 3.42
N ALA A 397 16.76 5.49 3.40
CA ALA A 397 17.89 6.12 4.08
C ALA A 397 18.18 7.54 3.55
N LEU A 398 17.94 7.78 2.26
CA LEU A 398 18.19 9.06 1.60
C LEU A 398 16.96 9.98 1.67
N PHE A 399 15.79 9.44 1.36
CA PHE A 399 14.59 10.23 1.04
C PHE A 399 13.53 10.24 2.14
N ALA A 400 13.68 9.39 3.15
CA ALA A 400 12.68 9.18 4.19
C ALA A 400 13.32 9.17 5.58
N PHE A 401 12.73 8.40 6.48
CA PHE A 401 13.08 8.37 7.89
C PHE A 401 14.37 7.62 8.24
N GLY A 402 15.00 6.92 7.29
CA GLY A 402 16.11 6.01 7.55
C GLY A 402 15.81 4.56 7.17
N ILE A 403 16.73 3.65 7.48
CA ILE A 403 16.57 2.21 7.23
C ILE A 403 15.83 1.59 8.41
N VAL A 404 14.67 0.97 8.20
CA VAL A 404 14.03 0.10 9.20
C VAL A 404 14.35 -1.36 8.88
N LEU A 405 15.09 -2.00 9.77
CA LEU A 405 15.50 -3.39 9.59
C LEU A 405 14.40 -4.33 10.08
N ARG A 406 13.83 -5.12 9.17
CA ARG A 406 12.81 -6.10 9.51
C ARG A 406 13.37 -7.16 10.47
N GLY A 407 12.61 -7.51 11.50
CA GLY A 407 12.94 -8.67 12.36
C GLY A 407 13.01 -9.95 11.53
N VAL A 408 13.96 -10.83 11.83
CA VAL A 408 14.15 -12.13 11.14
C VAL A 408 14.16 -13.25 12.17
N VAL A 409 13.91 -14.49 11.75
CA VAL A 409 14.10 -15.60 12.67
C VAL A 409 15.61 -15.73 12.96
N GLU A 410 16.01 -15.47 14.19
CA GLU A 410 17.40 -15.61 14.62
C GLU A 410 17.42 -16.00 16.10
N ASP A 411 18.60 -16.32 16.63
CA ASP A 411 18.74 -16.49 18.07
C ASP A 411 18.88 -15.10 18.72
N TYR A 412 17.77 -14.60 19.27
CA TYR A 412 17.73 -13.27 19.88
C TYR A 412 18.48 -13.18 21.22
N GLN A 413 18.79 -14.33 21.84
CA GLN A 413 19.34 -14.41 23.20
C GLN A 413 20.84 -14.65 23.19
N SER A 414 21.33 -15.52 22.30
CA SER A 414 22.71 -16.03 22.37
C SER A 414 23.60 -15.60 21.21
N ARG A 415 23.08 -14.83 20.24
CA ARG A 415 23.84 -14.40 19.06
C ARG A 415 23.75 -12.90 18.80
N GLU A 416 24.80 -12.38 18.17
CA GLU A 416 24.78 -11.03 17.64
C GLU A 416 23.68 -10.89 16.57
N PRO A 417 22.95 -9.76 16.55
CA PRO A 417 21.93 -9.51 15.55
C PRO A 417 22.49 -9.52 14.12
N PHE A 418 21.77 -10.16 13.18
CA PHE A 418 22.18 -10.27 11.77
C PHE A 418 22.45 -8.91 11.10
N ASN A 419 21.83 -7.84 11.60
CA ASN A 419 22.01 -6.51 11.04
C ASN A 419 23.42 -5.96 11.24
N LEU A 420 24.18 -6.45 12.24
CA LEU A 420 25.57 -6.06 12.41
C LEU A 420 26.44 -6.65 11.30
N CYS A 421 26.21 -7.92 10.93
CA CYS A 421 26.93 -8.60 9.85
C CYS A 421 26.74 -7.90 8.49
N SER A 422 25.55 -7.34 8.25
CA SER A 422 25.19 -6.70 6.98
C SER A 422 25.43 -5.18 6.96
N LEU A 423 25.87 -4.59 8.08
CA LEU A 423 26.09 -3.15 8.20
C LEU A 423 27.11 -2.58 7.20
N PRO A 424 28.29 -3.21 6.96
CA PRO A 424 29.25 -2.69 5.98
C PRO A 424 28.66 -2.58 4.57
N LEU A 425 27.86 -3.57 4.16
CA LEU A 425 27.20 -3.58 2.85
C LEU A 425 26.17 -2.45 2.73
N ARG A 426 25.38 -2.20 3.79
CA ARG A 426 24.40 -1.08 3.79
C ARG A 426 25.09 0.28 3.70
N ARG A 427 26.20 0.49 4.42
CA ARG A 427 26.99 1.73 4.35
C ARG A 427 27.49 1.99 2.93
N ILE A 428 28.02 0.95 2.27
CA ILE A 428 28.49 1.03 0.90
C ILE A 428 27.34 1.40 -0.04
N LEU A 429 26.21 0.69 0.06
CA LEU A 429 25.06 0.94 -0.81
C LEU A 429 24.49 2.34 -0.65
N VAL A 430 24.36 2.85 0.58
CA VAL A 430 23.93 4.23 0.83
C VAL A 430 24.96 5.23 0.30
N GLY A 431 26.26 4.99 0.51
CA GLY A 431 27.33 5.83 -0.02
C GLY A 431 27.31 5.94 -1.54
N LEU A 432 27.07 4.83 -2.24
CA LEU A 432 26.93 4.78 -3.70
C LEU A 432 25.67 5.52 -4.18
N LEU A 433 24.53 5.33 -3.51
CA LEU A 433 23.29 6.02 -3.89
C LEU A 433 23.40 7.53 -3.69
N VAL A 434 24.03 7.98 -2.61
CA VAL A 434 24.24 9.41 -2.34
C VAL A 434 25.11 10.05 -3.43
N ASP A 435 26.10 9.34 -3.94
CA ASP A 435 26.99 9.84 -5.01
C ASP A 435 26.26 10.12 -6.33
N THR A 436 25.11 9.46 -6.57
CA THR A 436 24.28 9.72 -7.76
C THR A 436 23.58 11.09 -7.74
N TYR A 437 23.61 11.81 -6.62
CA TYR A 437 22.94 13.09 -6.45
C TYR A 437 23.92 14.26 -6.56
N PRO A 438 23.68 15.22 -7.47
CA PRO A 438 24.51 16.42 -7.53
C PRO A 438 24.41 17.22 -6.22
N SER A 439 25.55 17.69 -5.74
CA SER A 439 25.65 18.58 -4.57
C SER A 439 24.67 19.76 -4.70
N ASN A 440 23.92 20.03 -3.63
CA ASN A 440 22.98 21.16 -3.49
C ASN A 440 21.75 21.16 -4.41
N THR A 441 21.50 20.13 -5.22
CA THR A 441 20.34 20.09 -6.12
C THR A 441 19.12 19.45 -5.46
N PHE A 442 19.33 18.40 -4.68
CA PHE A 442 18.27 17.69 -3.97
C PHE A 442 18.49 17.78 -2.47
N ARG A 443 17.41 18.09 -1.73
CA ARG A 443 17.39 17.84 -0.30
C ARG A 443 17.23 16.33 -0.12
N LEU A 444 18.21 15.70 0.52
CA LEU A 444 18.19 14.30 0.94
C LEU A 444 17.83 14.26 2.43
N PRO A 445 16.54 14.29 2.79
CA PRO A 445 16.08 14.53 4.15
C PRO A 445 16.46 13.43 5.16
N GLY A 446 16.79 12.22 4.69
CA GLY A 446 17.29 11.13 5.52
C GLY A 446 18.79 11.23 5.85
N ILE A 447 19.54 12.05 5.09
CA ILE A 447 20.99 12.24 5.24
C ILE A 447 21.28 13.51 6.03
N PHE A 448 22.17 13.41 7.01
CA PHE A 448 22.61 14.54 7.84
C PHE A 448 24.07 14.38 8.26
N LYS A 449 24.66 15.44 8.83
CA LYS A 449 26.01 15.36 9.42
C LYS A 449 25.93 15.09 10.92
N ASN A 450 26.70 14.11 11.40
CA ASN A 450 26.90 13.83 12.82
C ASN A 450 28.41 13.79 13.13
N ASN A 451 28.87 14.68 14.01
CA ASN A 451 30.31 14.84 14.32
C ASN A 451 31.20 14.98 13.07
N GLY A 452 30.73 15.74 12.07
CA GLY A 452 31.45 15.99 10.80
C GLY A 452 31.27 14.92 9.72
N ASN A 453 30.78 13.72 10.06
CA ASN A 453 30.59 12.62 9.12
C ASN A 453 29.19 12.62 8.51
N LEU A 454 29.05 12.11 7.27
CA LEU A 454 27.74 11.83 6.69
C LEU A 454 27.09 10.66 7.43
N SER A 455 25.80 10.80 7.71
CA SER A 455 25.06 9.86 8.54
C SER A 455 23.60 9.71 8.10
N TYR A 456 23.03 8.55 8.41
CA TYR A 456 21.60 8.27 8.30
C TYR A 456 21.10 7.56 9.58
N LYS A 457 19.78 7.47 9.75
CA LYS A 457 19.16 6.73 10.87
C LYS A 457 18.92 5.27 10.48
N GLU A 458 19.27 4.36 11.37
CA GLU A 458 18.92 2.94 11.25
C GLU A 458 18.11 2.51 12.46
N TYR A 459 16.89 2.02 12.22
CA TYR A 459 16.03 1.43 13.23
C TYR A 459 16.28 -0.06 13.27
N ARG A 460 16.75 -0.54 14.42
CA ARG A 460 17.12 -1.92 14.64
C ARG A 460 16.62 -2.40 15.99
N ARG A 461 16.47 -3.72 16.13
CA ARG A 461 16.07 -4.30 17.41
C ARG A 461 17.14 -4.08 18.48
N GLU A 462 16.70 -3.99 19.72
CA GLU A 462 17.53 -4.12 20.92
C GLU A 462 16.81 -5.08 21.87
N GLY A 463 17.45 -6.20 22.18
CA GLY A 463 16.79 -7.32 22.86
C GLY A 463 15.72 -8.00 22.00
N CYS A 464 14.62 -8.41 22.64
CA CYS A 464 13.58 -9.26 22.05
C CYS A 464 12.28 -8.54 21.70
N THR A 465 12.06 -7.29 22.14
CA THR A 465 10.74 -6.62 22.02
C THR A 465 10.82 -5.15 21.64
N VAL A 466 12.01 -4.55 21.56
CA VAL A 466 12.17 -3.11 21.37
C VAL A 466 12.89 -2.80 20.07
N MET A 467 12.41 -1.77 19.37
CA MET A 467 13.10 -1.13 18.25
C MET A 467 13.70 0.20 18.73
N ILE A 468 14.97 0.42 18.43
CA ILE A 468 15.67 1.66 18.71
C ILE A 468 16.25 2.22 17.42
N HIS A 469 16.48 3.52 17.38
CA HIS A 469 17.25 4.13 16.30
C HIS A 469 18.71 4.29 16.70
N LYS A 470 19.62 4.08 15.75
CA LYS A 470 21.04 4.42 15.86
C LYS A 470 21.43 5.32 14.69
N ILE A 471 22.44 6.14 14.92
CA ILE A 471 23.06 6.95 13.86
C ILE A 471 24.16 6.11 13.23
N VAL A 472 24.08 5.91 11.91
CA VAL A 472 25.08 5.18 11.15
C VAL A 472 25.87 6.16 10.30
N ASN A 473 27.18 6.21 10.52
CA ASN A 473 28.09 6.99 9.69
C ASN A 473 28.42 6.20 8.42
N PHE A 474 28.62 6.90 7.31
CA PHE A 474 29.04 6.29 6.05
C PHE A 474 29.90 7.29 5.27
N ASP A 475 30.66 6.75 4.32
CA ASP A 475 31.49 7.53 3.42
C ASP A 475 30.77 7.63 2.08
N GLN A 476 30.86 8.80 1.43
CA GLN A 476 30.43 8.91 0.04
C GLN A 476 31.40 8.11 -0.83
N ILE A 477 30.87 7.27 -1.72
CA ILE A 477 31.67 6.39 -2.58
C ILE A 477 31.43 6.81 -4.02
N SER A 478 32.47 7.33 -4.65
CA SER A 478 32.46 7.68 -6.06
C SER A 478 32.72 6.42 -6.90
N LEU A 479 31.89 6.19 -7.92
CA LEU A 479 32.01 5.06 -8.86
C LEU A 479 32.93 5.35 -10.05
#